data_AF-A0A382AU35-F1
#
_entry.id   AF-A0A382AU35-F1
#
_cell.length_a   1.000
_cell.length_b   1.000
_cell.length_c   1.000
_cell.angle_alpha   90.00
_cell.angle_beta   90.00
_cell.angle_gamma   90.00
#
_symmetry.space_group_name_H-M   'P 1'
#
loop_
_entity.id
_entity.type
_entity.pdbx_description
1 polymer ?
#
loop_
_entity_poly.entity_id
_entity_poly.type
_entity_poly.pdbx_seq_one_letter_code
_entity_poly.pdbx_strand_id
1 'polypeptide(L)'
;MKYWEQNVQYSKKIFDMCGDIPMVYASSAAAKEYWRSPYGTTKKVLEELAHSGQIGLRFETIFGNGASDISLIGRIKNGTIKYKTNHIRDFVHIDDVVDCIKMFINFKQYLFNLDNVYEVGTGTEYKIEDVASHFGIDVPLKDGDDVEIFKSVADVIAINKLGWKSKSTIYDS
;
A
#
# COMPACT_ATOMS: atom_id res chain seq x y z
N MET A 1 -19.45 7.71 3.14
CA MET A 1 -19.55 8.21 4.53
C MET A 1 -18.60 7.47 5.48
N LYS A 2 -18.65 6.12 5.57
CA LYS A 2 -17.75 5.32 6.45
C LYS A 2 -16.24 5.63 6.30
N TYR A 3 -15.72 5.70 5.07
CA TYR A 3 -14.29 6.00 4.85
C TYR A 3 -13.85 7.37 5.40
N TRP A 4 -14.70 8.40 5.29
CA TRP A 4 -14.33 9.74 5.74
C TRP A 4 -14.23 9.81 7.26
N GLU A 5 -15.25 9.31 7.96
CA GLU A 5 -15.26 9.28 9.42
C GLU A 5 -14.07 8.48 9.97
N GLN A 6 -13.85 7.27 9.44
CA GLN A 6 -12.80 6.38 9.92
C GLN A 6 -11.39 6.84 9.56
N ASN A 7 -11.16 7.20 8.29
CA ASN A 7 -9.80 7.53 7.84
C ASN A 7 -9.45 8.99 8.12
N VAL A 8 -10.40 9.92 8.03
CA VAL A 8 -10.09 11.35 8.13
C VAL A 8 -10.35 11.86 9.54
N GLN A 9 -11.59 11.73 10.03
CA GLN A 9 -11.97 12.37 11.30
C GLN A 9 -11.27 11.73 12.50
N TYR A 10 -11.17 10.40 12.56
CA TYR A 10 -10.49 9.73 13.67
C TYR A 10 -8.98 9.89 13.63
N SER A 11 -8.37 9.76 12.45
CA SER A 11 -6.93 9.98 12.33
C SER A 11 -6.53 11.42 12.62
N LYS A 12 -7.31 12.42 12.18
CA LYS A 12 -7.05 13.82 12.54
C LYS A 12 -6.99 13.99 14.06
N LYS A 13 -7.97 13.43 14.80
CA LYS A 13 -7.98 13.50 16.27
C LYS A 13 -6.71 12.89 16.86
N ILE A 14 -6.25 11.76 16.33
CA ILE A 14 -5.02 11.10 16.79
C ILE A 14 -3.78 11.97 16.47
N PHE A 15 -3.70 12.51 15.25
CA PHE A 15 -2.60 13.40 14.84
C PHE A 15 -2.52 14.66 15.70
N ASP A 16 -3.67 15.28 15.99
CA ASP A 16 -3.77 16.44 16.88
C ASP A 16 -3.31 16.09 18.31
N MET A 17 -3.75 14.95 18.87
CA MET A 17 -3.34 14.48 20.20
C MET A 17 -1.85 14.13 20.29
N CYS A 18 -1.27 13.68 19.17
CA CYS A 18 0.12 13.27 19.05
C CYS A 18 0.98 14.32 18.34
N GLY A 19 0.62 15.61 18.40
CA GLY A 19 1.21 16.66 17.55
C GLY A 19 2.74 16.71 17.56
N ASP A 20 3.37 16.47 18.72
CA ASP A 20 4.83 16.46 18.89
C ASP A 20 5.41 15.05 19.08
N ILE A 21 4.60 14.00 18.87
CA ILE A 21 4.99 12.61 19.05
C ILE A 21 5.29 12.00 17.68
N PRO A 22 6.51 11.49 17.44
CA PRO A 22 6.84 10.77 16.21
C PRO A 22 5.87 9.63 15.95
N MET A 23 5.36 9.53 14.73
CA MET A 23 4.33 8.56 14.37
C MET A 23 4.59 7.99 12.97
N VAL A 24 4.15 6.75 12.77
CA VAL A 24 3.94 6.20 11.43
C VAL A 24 2.47 5.85 11.26
N TYR A 25 1.90 6.08 10.10
CA TYR A 25 0.52 5.71 9.79
C TYR A 25 0.40 5.07 8.41
N ALA A 26 -0.62 4.22 8.27
CA ALA A 26 -0.88 3.52 7.01
C ALA A 26 -1.65 4.42 6.02
N SER A 27 -0.95 4.85 4.98
CA SER A 27 -1.56 5.36 3.74
C SER A 27 -1.76 4.19 2.75
N SER A 28 -1.96 4.49 1.47
CA SER A 28 -2.15 3.50 0.41
C SER A 28 -1.64 4.05 -0.92
N ALA A 29 -1.17 3.18 -1.81
CA ALA A 29 -0.87 3.54 -3.19
C ALA A 29 -2.05 4.24 -3.91
N ALA A 30 -3.30 3.99 -3.49
CA ALA A 30 -4.48 4.69 -3.99
C ALA A 30 -4.46 6.22 -3.79
N ALA A 31 -3.62 6.74 -2.88
CA ALA A 31 -3.44 8.18 -2.68
C ALA A 31 -2.69 8.86 -3.83
N LYS A 32 -1.97 8.11 -4.67
CA LYS A 32 -1.27 8.65 -5.87
C LYS A 32 -2.24 9.22 -6.89
N GLU A 33 -3.29 8.46 -7.21
CA GLU A 33 -4.38 8.86 -8.09
C GLU A 33 -5.67 9.03 -7.29
N TYR A 34 -5.57 9.86 -6.24
CA TYR A 34 -6.62 9.99 -5.22
C TYR A 34 -7.99 10.36 -5.78
N TRP A 35 -8.05 11.03 -6.93
CA TRP A 35 -9.29 11.43 -7.61
C TRP A 35 -10.09 10.26 -8.19
N ARG A 36 -9.50 9.06 -8.32
CA ARG A 36 -10.19 7.89 -8.89
C ARG A 36 -11.20 7.25 -7.95
N SER A 37 -11.01 7.38 -6.64
CA SER A 37 -11.88 6.73 -5.67
C SER A 37 -12.07 7.53 -4.39
N PRO A 38 -13.23 7.41 -3.73
CA PRO A 38 -13.44 8.01 -2.40
C PRO A 38 -12.40 7.52 -1.38
N TYR A 39 -12.01 6.24 -1.44
CA TYR A 39 -10.98 5.70 -0.56
C TYR A 39 -9.63 6.38 -0.76
N GLY A 40 -9.15 6.47 -2.01
CA GLY A 40 -7.89 7.14 -2.36
C GLY A 40 -7.89 8.61 -1.92
N THR A 41 -9.01 9.32 -2.13
CA THR A 41 -9.20 10.68 -1.62
C THR A 41 -9.02 10.76 -0.11
N THR A 42 -9.64 9.87 0.68
CA THR A 42 -9.48 9.90 2.14
C THR A 42 -8.04 9.64 2.59
N LYS A 43 -7.29 8.78 1.88
CA LYS A 43 -5.88 8.52 2.17
C LYS A 43 -4.99 9.71 1.80
N LYS A 44 -5.30 10.42 0.71
CA LYS A 44 -4.59 11.66 0.38
C LYS A 44 -4.87 12.77 1.41
N VAL A 45 -6.11 12.93 1.84
CA VAL A 45 -6.47 13.90 2.90
C VAL A 45 -5.75 13.59 4.21
N LEU A 46 -5.63 12.31 4.58
CA LEU A 46 -4.85 11.87 5.74
C LEU A 46 -3.40 12.37 5.67
N GLU A 47 -2.77 12.29 4.50
CA GLU A 47 -1.39 12.74 4.29
C GLU A 47 -1.22 14.26 4.48
N GLU A 48 -2.22 15.05 4.07
CA GLU A 48 -2.21 16.51 4.24
C GLU A 48 -2.53 16.95 5.68
N LEU A 49 -3.18 16.09 6.48
CA LEU A 49 -3.50 16.36 7.88
C LEU A 49 -2.40 15.95 8.84
N ALA A 50 -1.46 15.12 8.41
CA ALA A 50 -0.35 14.66 9.24
C ALA A 50 0.59 15.83 9.59
N HIS A 51 1.05 15.86 10.85
CA HIS A 51 2.01 16.86 11.30
C HIS A 51 3.45 16.42 10.98
N SER A 52 4.41 17.34 11.11
CA SER A 52 5.83 17.02 10.96
C SER A 52 6.24 15.88 11.89
N GLY A 53 7.04 14.92 11.40
CA GLY A 53 7.42 13.72 12.16
C GLY A 53 6.35 12.63 12.23
N GLN A 54 5.18 12.84 11.61
CA GLN A 54 4.15 11.82 11.39
C GLN A 54 4.22 11.33 9.94
N ILE A 55 4.77 10.14 9.74
CA ILE A 55 5.15 9.63 8.42
C ILE A 55 4.10 8.68 7.86
N GLY A 56 3.62 9.00 6.66
CA GLY A 56 2.69 8.16 5.91
C GLY A 56 3.40 7.09 5.11
N LEU A 57 2.95 5.84 5.24
CA LEU A 57 3.47 4.72 4.45
C LEU A 57 2.43 4.31 3.41
N ARG A 58 2.70 4.57 2.13
CA ARG A 58 1.85 4.13 1.01
C ARG A 58 2.21 2.71 0.64
N PHE A 59 1.45 1.75 1.16
CA PHE A 59 1.63 0.35 0.79
C PHE A 59 1.04 0.06 -0.59
N GLU A 60 1.83 -0.66 -1.40
CA GLU A 60 1.36 -1.34 -2.60
C GLU A 60 0.56 -2.61 -2.24
N THR A 61 0.37 -3.53 -3.18
CA THR A 61 -0.46 -4.72 -2.95
C THR A 61 0.24 -5.68 -2.00
N ILE A 62 -0.21 -5.76 -0.75
CA ILE A 62 0.39 -6.63 0.26
C ILE A 62 -0.02 -8.09 0.01
N PHE A 63 0.94 -9.01 0.07
CA PHE A 63 0.74 -10.46 0.02
C PHE A 63 1.44 -11.17 1.19
N GLY A 64 1.09 -12.43 1.42
CA GLY A 64 1.70 -13.26 2.46
C GLY A 64 0.67 -13.97 3.34
N ASN A 65 1.13 -14.59 4.42
CA ASN A 65 0.26 -15.28 5.36
C ASN A 65 -0.68 -14.31 6.07
N GLY A 66 -1.96 -14.67 6.22
CA GLY A 66 -2.97 -13.81 6.83
C GLY A 66 -3.58 -12.77 5.89
N ALA A 67 -3.26 -12.81 4.58
CA ALA A 67 -3.98 -12.01 3.59
C ALA A 67 -5.49 -12.32 3.66
N SER A 68 -6.32 -11.27 3.71
CA SER A 68 -7.78 -11.43 3.72
C SER A 68 -8.23 -12.17 2.45
N ASP A 69 -9.20 -13.08 2.60
CA ASP A 69 -9.85 -13.79 1.48
C ASP A 69 -10.46 -12.84 0.43
N ILE A 70 -10.73 -11.59 0.81
CA ILE A 70 -11.33 -10.57 -0.05
C ILE A 70 -10.24 -9.79 -0.83
N SER A 71 -8.99 -9.83 -0.35
CA SER A 71 -7.86 -9.19 -1.05
C SER A 71 -7.64 -9.81 -2.44
N LEU A 72 -7.01 -9.07 -3.35
CA LEU A 72 -6.70 -9.61 -4.68
C LEU A 72 -5.90 -10.92 -4.60
N ILE A 73 -4.90 -10.97 -3.72
CA ILE A 73 -4.08 -12.17 -3.50
C ILE A 73 -4.87 -13.29 -2.82
N GLY A 74 -5.69 -12.98 -1.81
CA GLY A 74 -6.56 -13.98 -1.19
C GLY A 74 -7.50 -14.62 -2.21
N ARG A 75 -8.08 -13.80 -3.10
CA ARG A 75 -8.94 -14.28 -4.19
C ARG A 75 -8.19 -15.10 -5.24
N ILE A 76 -6.94 -14.73 -5.54
CA ILE A 76 -6.06 -15.50 -6.41
C ILE A 76 -5.76 -16.86 -5.77
N LYS A 77 -5.19 -16.88 -4.56
CA LYS A 77 -4.82 -18.12 -3.85
C LYS A 77 -6.01 -19.07 -3.63
N ASN A 78 -7.18 -18.52 -3.33
CA ASN A 78 -8.40 -19.32 -3.11
C ASN A 78 -9.12 -19.70 -4.41
N GLY A 79 -8.63 -19.27 -5.59
CA GLY A 79 -9.29 -19.51 -6.88
C GLY A 79 -10.68 -18.87 -6.98
N THR A 80 -10.99 -17.84 -6.17
CA THR A 80 -12.30 -17.18 -6.13
C THR A 80 -12.38 -15.94 -7.01
N ILE A 81 -11.28 -15.56 -7.65
CA ILE A 81 -11.27 -14.51 -8.66
C ILE A 81 -12.16 -14.94 -9.84
N LYS A 82 -13.03 -14.05 -10.32
CA LYS A 82 -13.99 -14.36 -11.41
C LYS A 82 -13.49 -13.97 -12.80
N TYR A 83 -12.52 -13.07 -12.85
CA TYR A 83 -11.90 -12.56 -14.07
C TYR A 83 -10.50 -12.02 -13.75
N LYS A 84 -9.57 -12.15 -14.69
CA LYS A 84 -8.26 -11.48 -14.63
C LYS A 84 -8.32 -10.16 -15.41
N THR A 85 -7.40 -9.24 -15.10
CA THR A 85 -7.32 -7.92 -15.76
C THR A 85 -5.91 -7.69 -16.28
N ASN A 86 -5.76 -6.75 -17.21
CA ASN A 86 -4.46 -6.30 -17.73
C ASN A 86 -3.74 -5.30 -16.81
N HIS A 87 -4.23 -5.14 -15.58
CA HIS A 87 -3.64 -4.24 -14.61
C HIS A 87 -2.22 -4.65 -14.20
N ILE A 88 -1.41 -3.64 -13.89
CA ILE A 88 -0.06 -3.80 -13.37
C ILE A 88 -0.08 -3.46 -11.88
N ARG A 89 0.49 -4.35 -11.06
CA ARG A 89 0.64 -4.18 -9.62
C ARG A 89 2.06 -4.49 -9.19
N ASP A 90 2.50 -3.77 -8.18
CA ASP A 90 3.63 -4.12 -7.32
C ASP A 90 3.12 -4.90 -6.10
N PHE A 91 3.79 -5.99 -5.78
CA PHE A 91 3.42 -6.91 -4.71
C PHE A 91 4.50 -6.93 -3.64
N VAL A 92 4.17 -6.48 -2.43
CA VAL A 92 5.10 -6.45 -1.30
C VAL A 92 4.70 -7.47 -0.24
N HIS A 93 5.67 -8.24 0.26
CA HIS A 93 5.38 -9.26 1.26
C HIS A 93 5.09 -8.63 2.62
N ILE A 94 4.20 -9.24 3.42
CA ILE A 94 3.84 -8.75 4.75
C ILE A 94 5.04 -8.65 5.69
N ASP A 95 6.00 -9.58 5.60
CA ASP A 95 7.21 -9.52 6.42
C ASP A 95 8.09 -8.32 6.05
N ASP A 96 8.18 -7.99 4.76
CA ASP A 96 8.90 -6.80 4.28
C ASP A 96 8.21 -5.51 4.74
N VAL A 97 6.87 -5.48 4.76
CA VAL A 97 6.07 -4.38 5.32
C VAL A 97 6.33 -4.22 6.83
N VAL A 98 6.35 -5.32 7.58
CA VAL A 98 6.63 -5.29 9.03
C VAL A 98 8.06 -4.79 9.29
N ASP A 99 9.04 -5.25 8.51
CA ASP A 99 10.42 -4.78 8.59
C ASP A 99 10.53 -3.28 8.26
N CYS A 100 9.78 -2.79 7.27
CA CYS A 100 9.68 -1.35 6.97
C CYS A 100 9.17 -0.56 8.17
N ILE A 101 8.06 -1.00 8.78
CA ILE A 101 7.47 -0.32 9.94
C ILE A 101 8.46 -0.30 11.12
N LYS A 102 9.13 -1.43 11.40
CA LYS A 102 10.16 -1.51 12.44
C LYS A 102 11.31 -0.54 12.19
N MET A 103 11.76 -0.40 10.94
CA MET A 103 12.79 0.58 10.59
C MET A 103 12.37 2.00 10.98
N PHE A 104 11.18 2.45 10.58
CA PHE A 104 10.72 3.81 10.92
C PHE A 104 10.51 3.99 12.43
N ILE A 105 10.02 2.98 13.15
CA ILE A 105 9.91 3.02 14.61
C ILE A 105 11.31 3.17 15.26
N ASN A 106 12.32 2.47 14.74
CA ASN A 106 13.71 2.62 15.19
C ASN A 106 14.32 3.99 14.83
N PHE A 107 13.77 4.66 13.82
CA PHE A 107 14.13 6.02 13.41
C PHE A 107 13.29 7.11 14.12
N LYS A 108 12.51 6.78 15.16
CA LYS A 108 11.61 7.73 15.85
C LYS A 108 12.24 9.10 16.15
N GLN A 109 13.50 9.17 16.56
CA GLN A 109 14.20 10.42 16.86
C GLN A 109 14.58 11.25 15.63
N TYR A 110 14.52 10.66 14.43
CA TYR A 110 14.88 11.29 13.17
C TYR A 110 13.67 11.59 12.28
N LEU A 111 12.46 11.15 12.62
CA LEU A 111 11.28 11.28 11.75
C LEU A 111 10.96 12.73 11.37
N PHE A 112 11.24 13.69 12.25
CA PHE A 112 11.04 15.12 11.96
C PHE A 112 11.91 15.65 10.81
N ASN A 113 12.95 14.92 10.41
CA ASN A 113 13.87 15.29 9.32
C ASN A 113 13.63 14.46 8.05
N LEU A 114 12.60 13.61 8.03
CA LEU A 114 12.27 12.76 6.89
C LEU A 114 11.13 13.37 6.07
N ASP A 115 10.93 12.82 4.86
CA ASP A 115 9.78 13.18 4.02
C ASP A 115 8.48 12.71 4.69
N ASN A 116 7.41 13.46 4.50
CA ASN A 116 6.11 13.15 5.13
C ASN A 116 5.51 11.81 4.67
N VAL A 117 5.88 11.32 3.48
CA VAL A 117 5.30 10.11 2.89
C VAL A 117 6.36 9.30 2.15
N TYR A 118 6.35 7.98 2.35
CA TYR A 118 7.18 7.02 1.62
C TYR A 118 6.32 5.96 0.93
N GLU A 119 6.72 5.54 -0.26
CA GLU A 119 6.11 4.42 -0.98
C GLU A 119 6.78 3.11 -0.57
N VAL A 120 5.97 2.13 -0.17
CA VAL A 120 6.41 0.84 0.33
C VAL A 120 5.93 -0.23 -0.64
N GLY A 121 6.85 -0.63 -1.51
CA GLY A 121 6.69 -1.65 -2.53
C GLY A 121 8.05 -2.19 -2.93
N THR A 122 8.07 -3.09 -3.91
CA THR A 122 9.32 -3.64 -4.46
C THR A 122 9.87 -2.80 -5.61
N GLY A 123 9.03 -1.95 -6.21
CA GLY A 123 9.31 -1.28 -7.48
C GLY A 123 9.24 -2.20 -8.69
N THR A 124 8.78 -3.45 -8.52
CA THR A 124 8.69 -4.45 -9.59
C THR A 124 7.28 -4.49 -10.16
N GLU A 125 7.20 -4.58 -11.48
CA GLU A 125 5.94 -4.59 -12.22
C GLU A 125 5.47 -6.02 -12.48
N TYR A 126 4.28 -6.36 -12.01
CA TYR A 126 3.64 -7.64 -12.30
C TYR A 126 2.28 -7.40 -12.96
N LYS A 127 2.05 -8.04 -14.10
CA LYS A 127 0.71 -8.10 -14.66
C LYS A 127 -0.14 -9.10 -13.89
N ILE A 128 -1.39 -8.72 -13.60
CA ILE A 128 -2.32 -9.62 -12.89
C ILE A 128 -2.59 -10.89 -13.69
N GLU A 129 -2.64 -10.81 -15.02
CA GLU A 129 -2.81 -12.00 -15.88
C GLU A 129 -1.69 -13.03 -15.71
N ASP A 130 -0.43 -12.56 -15.61
CA ASP A 130 0.74 -13.43 -15.49
C ASP A 130 0.79 -14.07 -14.11
N VAL A 131 0.51 -13.28 -13.06
CA VAL A 131 0.43 -13.76 -11.68
C VAL A 131 -0.69 -14.79 -11.53
N ALA A 132 -1.88 -14.53 -12.06
CA ALA A 132 -2.99 -15.48 -12.03
C ALA A 132 -2.66 -16.78 -12.76
N SER A 133 -2.04 -16.67 -13.94
CA SER A 133 -1.63 -17.84 -14.73
C SER A 133 -0.56 -18.67 -14.02
N HIS A 134 0.41 -18.01 -13.35
CA HIS A 134 1.44 -18.68 -12.55
C HIS A 134 0.83 -19.52 -11.41
N PHE A 135 -0.24 -19.03 -10.76
CA PHE A 135 -0.96 -19.78 -9.73
C PHE A 135 -2.03 -20.74 -10.29
N GLY A 136 -2.03 -21.02 -11.60
CA GLY A 136 -2.94 -22.01 -12.22
C GLY A 136 -4.39 -21.57 -12.32
N ILE A 137 -4.66 -20.26 -12.28
CA ILE A 137 -6.03 -19.71 -12.33
C ILE A 137 -6.41 -19.42 -13.78
N ASP A 138 -7.34 -20.21 -14.31
CA ASP A 138 -7.89 -20.02 -15.64
C ASP A 138 -9.27 -19.35 -15.58
N VAL A 139 -9.28 -18.01 -15.66
CA VAL A 139 -10.49 -17.18 -15.68
C VAL A 139 -10.46 -16.19 -16.84
N PRO A 140 -11.63 -15.76 -17.35
CA PRO A 140 -11.70 -14.84 -18.48
C PRO A 140 -10.96 -13.53 -18.21
N LEU A 141 -10.35 -12.97 -19.26
CA LEU A 141 -9.81 -11.62 -19.23
C LEU A 141 -10.97 -10.61 -19.33
N LYS A 142 -10.97 -9.61 -18.47
CA LYS A 142 -11.91 -8.49 -18.51
C LYS A 142 -11.13 -7.18 -18.38
N ASP A 143 -11.63 -6.13 -19.02
CA ASP A 143 -11.16 -4.79 -18.76
C ASP A 143 -11.40 -4.42 -17.29
N GLY A 144 -10.47 -3.65 -16.72
CA GLY A 144 -10.57 -3.13 -15.37
C GLY A 144 -11.75 -2.18 -15.18
N ASP A 145 -12.18 -1.99 -13.94
CA ASP A 145 -13.19 -0.97 -13.63
C ASP A 145 -12.55 0.44 -13.72
N ASP A 146 -13.26 1.44 -14.25
CA ASP A 146 -12.76 2.81 -14.50
C ASP A 146 -12.13 3.51 -13.28
N VAL A 147 -12.54 3.07 -12.08
CA VAL A 147 -12.10 3.59 -10.79
C VAL A 147 -10.79 2.96 -10.28
N GLU A 148 -10.34 1.85 -10.88
CA GLU A 148 -9.08 1.22 -10.48
C GLU A 148 -7.88 1.91 -11.13
N ILE A 149 -6.77 1.98 -10.39
CA ILE A 149 -5.49 2.43 -10.93
C ILE A 149 -5.00 1.39 -11.91
N PHE A 150 -4.72 1.78 -13.15
CA PHE A 150 -4.28 0.82 -14.16
C PHE A 150 -2.92 0.21 -13.81
N LYS A 151 -1.96 1.06 -13.44
CA LYS A 151 -0.60 0.69 -13.06
C LYS A 151 -0.25 1.29 -11.69
N SER A 152 -0.07 0.42 -10.70
CA SER A 152 0.35 0.81 -9.34
C SER A 152 1.68 0.16 -9.02
N VAL A 153 2.74 0.96 -8.96
CA VAL A 153 4.12 0.53 -8.69
C VAL A 153 4.76 1.59 -7.78
N ALA A 154 5.48 1.16 -6.74
CA ALA A 154 6.11 2.08 -5.80
C ALA A 154 7.33 2.77 -6.41
N ASP A 155 7.47 4.09 -6.20
CA ASP A 155 8.77 4.75 -6.33
C ASP A 155 9.62 4.46 -5.08
N VAL A 156 10.50 3.48 -5.21
CA VAL A 156 11.34 3.00 -4.11
C VAL A 156 12.59 3.85 -3.85
N ILE A 157 12.84 4.91 -4.64
CA ILE A 157 14.10 5.67 -4.54
C ILE A 157 14.27 6.29 -3.16
N ALA A 158 13.23 6.91 -2.61
CA ALA A 158 13.28 7.60 -1.33
C ALA A 158 13.49 6.62 -0.17
N ILE A 159 12.73 5.53 -0.12
CA ILE A 159 12.82 4.54 0.96
C ILE A 159 14.12 3.72 0.89
N ASN A 160 14.64 3.46 -0.31
CA ASN A 160 15.93 2.78 -0.49
C ASN A 160 17.11 3.60 0.04
N LYS A 161 17.05 4.94 -0.04
CA LYS A 161 18.06 5.82 0.54
C LYS A 161 18.08 5.74 2.08
N LEU A 162 16.98 5.35 2.70
CA LEU A 162 16.91 5.09 4.14
C LEU A 162 17.46 3.70 4.54
N GLY A 163 17.87 2.89 3.56
CA GLY A 163 18.46 1.57 3.78
C GLY A 163 17.46 0.41 3.82
N TRP A 164 16.18 0.64 3.56
CA TRP A 164 15.20 -0.43 3.42
C TRP A 164 15.12 -0.91 1.98
N LYS A 165 14.97 -2.23 1.79
CA LYS A 165 14.69 -2.87 0.51
C LYS A 165 13.82 -4.09 0.76
N SER A 166 12.84 -4.34 -0.12
CA SER A 166 12.09 -5.59 -0.12
C SER A 166 13.01 -6.77 -0.40
N LYS A 167 12.70 -7.93 0.20
CA LYS A 167 13.49 -9.16 0.07
C LYS A 167 12.76 -10.23 -0.70
N SER A 168 11.43 -10.21 -0.66
CA SER A 168 10.58 -11.24 -1.26
C SER A 168 9.90 -10.75 -2.53
N THR A 169 9.65 -11.69 -3.44
CA THR A 169 8.84 -11.51 -4.63
C THR A 169 7.55 -12.32 -4.51
N ILE A 170 6.54 -11.96 -5.30
CA ILE A 170 5.26 -12.68 -5.30
C ILE A 170 5.41 -14.18 -5.65
N TYR A 171 6.49 -14.56 -6.34
CA TYR A 171 6.79 -15.93 -6.75
C TYR A 171 7.57 -16.75 -5.72
N ASP A 172 8.04 -16.14 -4.62
CA ASP A 172 8.67 -16.87 -3.51
C ASP A 172 7.63 -17.50 -2.56
N SER A 173 6.34 -17.42 -2.93
CA SER A 173 5.17 -17.85 -2.15
C SER A 173 4.86 -19.33 -2.25
#